data_AF-A0A3P7JZH7-F1
#
_entry.id   AF-A0A3P7JZH7-F1
#
_cell.length_a   1.000
_cell.length_b   1.000
_cell.length_c   1.000
_cell.angle_alpha   90.00
_cell.angle_beta   90.00
_cell.angle_gamma   90.00
#
_symmetry.space_group_name_H-M   'P 1'
#
loop_
_entity.id
_entity.type
_entity.pdbx_description
1 polymer ?
#
loop_
_entity_poly.entity_id
_entity_poly.type
_entity_poly.pdbx_seq_one_letter_code
_entity_poly.pdbx_strand_id
1 'polypeptide(L)'
;MDRIEAFIEKIRETIVQMPQEEFEQQTAGLITRLLEKPKTLGGRSRRFWSEIECRMYDFERYESEVAELRSVTKDELLQYFDRKFARSASQRRMIAVFVHGKDESKDGMIEKIRTKRDITSGETVLR
;
A
#
# COMPACT_ATOMS: atom_id res chain seq x y z
N MET A 1 -4.01 -11.87 -11.37
CA MET A 1 -2.93 -11.13 -10.71
C MET A 1 -2.39 -10.07 -11.64
N ASP A 2 -2.23 -10.38 -12.93
CA ASP A 2 -1.73 -9.47 -13.97
C ASP A 2 -2.40 -8.09 -13.99
N ARG A 3 -3.73 -8.00 -13.81
CA ARG A 3 -4.41 -6.69 -13.69
C ARG A 3 -3.98 -5.87 -12.48
N ILE A 4 -3.69 -6.53 -11.36
CA ILE A 4 -3.19 -5.88 -10.14
C ILE A 4 -1.74 -5.47 -10.34
N GLU A 5 -0.90 -6.32 -10.95
CA GLU A 5 0.49 -5.97 -11.27
C GLU A 5 0.57 -4.77 -12.21
N ALA A 6 -0.20 -4.77 -13.30
CA ALA A 6 -0.27 -3.64 -14.24
C ALA A 6 -0.76 -2.36 -13.56
N PHE A 7 -1.68 -2.47 -12.59
CA PHE A 7 -2.11 -1.32 -11.80
C PHE A 7 -1.01 -0.78 -10.89
N ILE A 8 -0.25 -1.66 -10.24
CA ILE A 8 0.90 -1.27 -9.41
C ILE A 8 1.96 -0.57 -10.27
N GLU A 9 2.29 -1.11 -11.44
CA GLU A 9 3.22 -0.48 -12.40
C GLU A 9 2.72 0.90 -12.85
N LYS A 10 1.43 1.02 -13.17
CA LYS A 10 0.82 2.31 -13.52
C LYS A 10 0.88 3.34 -12.38
N ILE A 11 0.72 2.93 -11.12
CA ILE A 11 0.90 3.83 -9.97
C ILE A 11 2.33 4.38 -9.96
N ARG A 12 3.32 3.51 -10.16
CA ARG A 12 4.72 3.95 -10.21
C ARG A 12 4.94 5.01 -11.29
N GLU A 13 4.44 4.76 -12.50
CA GLU A 13 4.52 5.72 -13.61
C GLU A 13 3.85 7.05 -13.27
N THR A 14 2.69 6.98 -12.61
CA THR A 14 1.94 8.16 -12.16
C THR A 14 2.77 8.98 -11.17
N ILE A 15 3.43 8.34 -10.19
CA ILE A 15 4.30 9.04 -9.21
C ILE A 15 5.52 9.66 -9.91
N VAL A 16 6.12 8.96 -10.88
CA VAL A 16 7.25 9.50 -11.65
C VAL A 16 6.84 10.76 -12.43
N GLN A 17 5.71 10.68 -13.14
CA GLN A 17 5.18 11.76 -13.98
C GLN A 17 4.55 12.91 -13.17
N MET A 18 4.20 12.68 -11.91
CA MET A 18 3.61 13.68 -11.02
C MET A 18 4.57 14.87 -10.84
N PRO A 19 4.11 16.11 -11.15
CA PRO A 19 4.86 17.33 -10.84
C PRO A 19 5.06 17.49 -9.33
N GLN A 20 6.11 18.21 -8.94
CA GLN A 20 6.42 18.46 -7.54
C GLN A 20 5.27 19.18 -6.81
N GLU A 21 4.62 20.15 -7.47
CA GLU A 21 3.46 20.87 -6.91
C GLU A 21 2.29 19.92 -6.61
N GLU A 22 2.00 18.98 -7.51
CA GLU A 22 0.92 18.01 -7.29
C GLU A 22 1.27 17.07 -6.12
N PHE A 23 2.53 16.64 -6.01
CA PHE A 23 2.99 15.84 -4.87
C PHE A 23 2.82 16.57 -3.53
N GLU A 24 3.16 17.86 -3.49
CA GLU A 24 2.97 18.71 -2.32
C GLU A 24 1.48 18.89 -1.98
N GLN A 25 0.61 19.04 -2.99
CA GLN A 25 -0.83 19.09 -2.80
C GLN A 25 -1.39 17.77 -2.23
N GLN A 26 -0.95 16.62 -2.73
CA GLN A 26 -1.33 15.31 -2.18
C GLN A 26 -0.88 15.15 -0.73
N THR A 27 0.35 15.59 -0.42
CA THR A 27 0.91 15.57 0.93
C THR A 27 0.12 16.48 1.88
N ALA A 28 -0.20 17.70 1.46
CA ALA A 28 -1.03 18.63 2.22
C ALA A 28 -2.45 18.09 2.47
N GLY A 29 -3.05 17.43 1.48
CA GLY A 29 -4.33 16.75 1.63
C GLY A 29 -4.28 15.63 2.67
N LEU A 30 -3.22 14.82 2.66
CA LEU A 30 -3.00 13.77 3.65
C LEU A 30 -2.81 14.33 5.06
N ILE A 31 -1.98 15.38 5.22
CA ILE A 31 -1.77 16.08 6.50
C ILE A 31 -3.10 16.62 7.03
N THR A 32 -3.90 17.26 6.18
CA THR A 32 -5.21 17.81 6.55
C THR A 32 -6.15 16.73 7.06
N ARG A 33 -6.15 15.55 6.41
CA ARG A 33 -6.96 14.41 6.84
C ARG A 33 -6.49 13.83 8.18
N LEU A 34 -5.18 13.74 8.40
CA LEU A 34 -4.61 13.22 9.66
C LEU A 34 -4.90 14.14 10.85
N LEU A 35 -4.81 15.46 10.66
CA LEU A 35 -5.06 16.45 11.71
C LEU A 35 -6.55 16.78 11.90
N GLU A 36 -7.46 16.18 11.13
CA GLU A 36 -8.90 16.45 11.29
C GLU A 36 -9.37 16.03 12.68
N LYS A 37 -9.90 16.99 13.44
CA LYS A 37 -10.41 16.73 14.78
C LYS A 37 -11.69 15.87 14.70
N PRO A 38 -11.85 14.85 15.57
CA PRO A 38 -13.09 14.10 15.64
C PRO A 38 -14.28 15.01 15.92
N LYS A 39 -15.30 14.95 15.05
CA LYS A 39 -16.52 15.78 15.15
C LYS A 39 -17.51 15.28 16.20
N THR A 40 -17.31 14.05 16.69
CA THR A 40 -18.19 13.39 17.66
C THR A 40 -17.39 12.74 18.77
N LEU A 41 -18.02 12.55 19.93
CA LEU A 41 -17.43 11.81 21.05
C LEU A 41 -17.08 10.38 20.63
N GLY A 42 -17.95 9.71 19.86
CA GLY A 42 -17.68 8.37 19.34
C GLY A 42 -16.44 8.30 18.45
N GLY A 43 -16.22 9.30 17.59
CA GLY A 43 -15.00 9.40 16.78
C GLY A 43 -13.75 9.56 17.65
N ARG A 44 -13.81 10.40 18.69
CA ARG A 44 -12.70 10.59 19.63
C ARG A 44 -12.42 9.33 20.44
N SER A 45 -13.45 8.68 20.98
CA SER A 45 -13.31 7.43 21.72
C SER A 45 -12.70 6.33 20.86
N ARG A 46 -13.13 6.20 19.59
CA ARG A 46 -12.58 5.22 18.66
C ARG A 46 -11.08 5.47 18.38
N ARG A 47 -10.67 6.73 18.22
CA ARG A 47 -9.25 7.09 18.03
C ARG A 47 -8.39 6.57 19.19
N PHE A 48 -8.76 6.87 20.43
CA PHE A 48 -8.02 6.37 21.60
C PHE A 48 -8.12 4.87 21.80
N TRP A 49 -9.28 4.28 21.52
CA TRP A 49 -9.46 2.84 21.67
C TRP A 49 -8.56 2.04 20.72
N SER A 50 -8.32 2.54 19.50
CA SER A 50 -7.41 1.89 18.56
C SER A 50 -5.96 1.81 19.07
N GLU A 51 -5.52 2.81 19.84
CA GLU A 51 -4.19 2.82 20.46
C GLU A 51 -4.10 1.84 21.64
N ILE A 52 -5.19 1.71 22.40
CA ILE A 52 -5.29 0.78 23.54
C ILE A 52 -5.33 -0.68 23.05
N GLU A 53 -6.18 -0.99 22.07
CA GLU A 53 -6.36 -2.37 21.58
C GLU A 53 -5.10 -2.88 20.87
N CYS A 54 -4.39 -2.00 20.16
CA CYS A 54 -3.10 -2.30 19.54
C CYS A 54 -1.93 -2.27 20.53
N ARG A 55 -2.16 -1.84 21.78
CA ARG A 55 -1.14 -1.65 22.84
C ARG A 55 0.01 -0.71 22.44
N MET A 56 -0.23 0.22 21.54
CA MET A 56 0.75 1.22 21.13
C MET A 56 0.75 2.42 22.07
N TYR A 57 -0.43 2.80 22.58
CA TYR A 57 -0.62 3.92 23.50
C TYR A 57 -0.05 5.26 23.00
N ASP A 58 0.06 5.45 21.68
CA ASP A 58 0.51 6.70 21.08
C ASP A 58 -0.70 7.60 20.79
N PHE A 59 -1.14 8.34 21.82
CA PHE A 59 -2.31 9.19 21.69
C PHE A 59 -2.06 10.46 20.83
N GLU A 60 -0.79 10.78 20.57
CA GLU A 60 -0.32 11.92 19.76
C GLU A 60 0.19 11.45 18.37
N ARG A 61 -0.16 10.22 17.98
CA ARG A 61 0.34 9.58 16.77
C ARG A 61 0.17 10.39 15.49
N TYR A 62 -0.95 11.10 15.32
CA TYR A 62 -1.14 11.87 14.09
C TYR A 62 -0.24 13.10 14.06
N GLU A 63 0.01 13.71 15.22
CA GLU A 63 0.92 14.83 15.35
C GLU A 63 2.37 14.40 15.07
N SER A 64 2.79 13.23 15.57
CA SER A 64 4.11 12.66 15.28
C SER A 64 4.26 12.19 13.83
N GLU A 65 3.27 11.48 13.27
CA GLU A 65 3.26 11.06 11.86
C GLU A 65 3.28 12.24 10.91
N VAL A 66 2.59 13.35 11.21
CA VAL A 66 2.60 14.56 10.39
C VAL A 66 3.95 15.27 10.44
N ALA A 67 4.63 15.26 11.60
CA ALA A 67 5.97 15.83 11.71
C ALA A 67 6.95 15.12 10.76
N GLU A 68 6.90 13.79 10.71
CA GLU A 68 7.70 12.99 9.78
C GLU A 68 7.23 13.15 8.33
N LEU A 69 5.92 13.15 8.08
CA LEU A 69 5.38 13.27 6.71
C LEU A 69 5.82 14.55 5.99
N ARG A 70 6.08 15.64 6.74
CA ARG A 70 6.58 16.90 6.19
C ARG A 70 8.01 16.82 5.65
N SER A 71 8.81 15.85 6.08
CA SER A 71 10.19 15.66 5.61
C SER A 71 10.28 14.71 4.41
N VAL A 72 9.23 13.91 4.16
CA VAL A 72 9.21 12.89 3.10
C VAL A 72 9.24 13.52 1.71
N THR A 73 10.17 13.06 0.90
CA THR A 73 10.35 13.51 -0.49
C THR A 73 9.75 12.53 -1.52
N LYS A 74 9.49 13.03 -2.74
CA LYS A 74 9.00 12.19 -3.85
C LYS A 74 10.00 11.07 -4.20
N ASP A 75 11.29 11.36 -4.15
CA ASP A 75 12.35 10.39 -4.42
C ASP A 75 12.39 9.28 -3.38
N GLU A 76 12.23 9.60 -2.09
CA GLU A 76 12.13 8.58 -1.03
C GLU A 76 10.89 7.70 -1.19
N LEU A 77 9.76 8.28 -1.61
CA LEU A 77 8.56 7.51 -1.92
C LEU A 77 8.81 6.54 -3.07
N LEU A 78 9.46 6.98 -4.15
CA LEU A 78 9.82 6.12 -5.28
C LEU A 78 10.79 5.01 -4.88
N GLN A 79 11.82 5.33 -4.10
CA GLN A 79 12.76 4.33 -3.57
C GLN A 79 12.04 3.31 -2.67
N TYR A 80 11.11 3.77 -1.83
CA TYR A 80 10.30 2.89 -1.02
C TYR A 80 9.41 1.98 -1.88
N PHE A 81 8.82 2.54 -2.94
CA PHE A 81 8.01 1.81 -3.90
C PHE A 81 8.80 0.69 -4.58
N ASP A 82 9.98 1.02 -5.12
CA ASP A 82 10.84 0.08 -5.84
C ASP A 82 11.40 -1.01 -4.93
N ARG A 83 11.61 -0.70 -3.65
CA ARG A 83 12.08 -1.68 -2.67
C ARG A 83 10.99 -2.64 -2.19
N LYS A 84 9.71 -2.23 -2.19
CA LYS A 84 8.62 -2.96 -1.49
C LYS A 84 7.48 -3.44 -2.39
N PHE A 85 7.17 -2.74 -3.47
CA PHE A 85 5.96 -2.98 -4.27
C PHE A 85 6.24 -3.40 -5.70
N ALA A 86 7.33 -2.92 -6.30
CA ALA A 86 7.70 -3.28 -7.67
C ALA A 86 7.77 -4.80 -7.86
N ARG A 87 7.49 -5.29 -9.07
CA ARG A 87 7.42 -6.72 -9.34
C ARG A 87 8.73 -7.45 -9.05
N SER A 88 9.86 -6.79 -9.32
CA SER A 88 11.23 -7.22 -9.05
C SER A 88 11.76 -6.81 -7.66
N ALA A 89 10.92 -6.26 -6.78
CA ALA A 89 11.36 -5.72 -5.50
C ALA A 89 11.92 -6.81 -4.57
N SER A 90 13.14 -6.61 -4.08
CA SER A 90 13.85 -7.58 -3.22
C SER A 90 13.19 -7.80 -1.86
N GLN A 91 12.41 -6.83 -1.37
CA GLN A 91 11.71 -6.92 -0.09
C GLN A 91 10.18 -6.99 -0.26
N ARG A 92 9.71 -7.41 -1.45
CA ARG A 92 8.29 -7.58 -1.73
C ARG A 92 7.67 -8.65 -0.83
N ARG A 93 6.53 -8.34 -0.23
CA ARG A 93 5.73 -9.30 0.55
C ARG A 93 4.29 -9.23 0.05
N MET A 94 3.81 -10.31 -0.59
CA MET A 94 2.46 -10.39 -1.13
C MET A 94 1.73 -11.60 -0.55
N ILE A 95 0.50 -11.37 -0.08
CA ILE A 95 -0.45 -12.41 0.26
C ILE A 95 -1.67 -12.21 -0.63
N ALA A 96 -2.10 -13.25 -1.32
CA ALA A 96 -3.28 -13.25 -2.17
C ALA A 96 -4.24 -14.34 -1.70
N VAL A 97 -5.46 -13.93 -1.33
CA VAL A 97 -6.54 -14.83 -0.94
C VAL A 97 -7.53 -14.90 -2.09
N PHE A 98 -7.72 -16.10 -2.62
CA PHE A 98 -8.67 -16.32 -3.70
C PHE A 98 -9.91 -17.02 -3.15
N VAL A 99 -11.06 -16.39 -3.33
CA VAL A 99 -12.38 -16.94 -2.98
C VAL A 99 -13.08 -17.26 -4.28
N HIS A 100 -13.67 -18.45 -4.38
CA HIS A 100 -14.36 -18.92 -5.58
C HIS A 100 -15.82 -19.21 -5.32
N GLY A 101 -16.60 -19.23 -6.41
CA GLY A 101 -18.02 -19.59 -6.37
C GLY A 101 -18.23 -21.07 -6.07
N LYS A 102 -19.41 -21.42 -5.54
CA LYS A 102 -19.78 -22.79 -5.17
C LYS A 102 -19.63 -23.81 -6.30
N ASP A 103 -19.82 -23.37 -7.54
CA ASP A 103 -19.85 -24.24 -8.73
C ASP A 103 -18.49 -24.35 -9.44
N GLU A 104 -17.43 -23.72 -8.94
CA GLU A 104 -16.07 -23.86 -9.49
C GLU A 104 -15.31 -25.02 -8.81
N SER A 105 -14.76 -25.94 -9.61
CA SER A 105 -13.96 -27.06 -9.12
C SER A 105 -12.62 -26.58 -8.55
N LYS A 106 -12.28 -27.05 -7.34
CA LYS A 106 -11.06 -26.70 -6.61
C LYS A 106 -9.78 -27.02 -7.40
N ASP A 107 -9.76 -28.13 -8.14
CA ASP A 107 -8.57 -28.60 -8.86
C ASP A 107 -8.23 -27.72 -10.08
N GLY A 108 -9.25 -27.27 -10.82
CA GLY A 108 -9.06 -26.35 -11.95
C GLY A 108 -8.55 -24.96 -11.52
N MET A 109 -8.75 -24.60 -10.25
CA MET A 109 -8.29 -23.34 -9.68
C MET A 109 -6.85 -23.43 -9.18
N ILE A 110 -6.48 -24.52 -8.50
CA ILE A 110 -5.10 -24.74 -8.03
C ILE A 110 -4.13 -24.72 -9.21
N GLU A 111 -4.48 -25.35 -10.33
CA GLU A 111 -3.68 -25.29 -11.56
C GLU A 111 -3.60 -23.86 -12.12
N LYS A 112 -4.72 -23.12 -12.22
CA LYS A 112 -4.69 -21.69 -12.64
C LYS A 112 -3.84 -20.81 -11.72
N ILE A 113 -3.77 -21.12 -10.43
CA ILE A 113 -2.93 -20.39 -9.46
C ILE A 113 -1.46 -20.78 -9.61
N ARG A 114 -1.15 -22.06 -9.85
CA ARG A 114 0.21 -22.57 -10.11
C ARG A 114 0.78 -22.01 -11.40
N THR A 115 0.05 -22.09 -12.50
CA THR A 115 0.49 -21.51 -13.78
C THR A 115 0.73 -20.00 -13.66
N LYS A 116 -0.08 -19.28 -12.89
CA LYS A 116 0.13 -17.85 -12.62
C LYS A 116 1.29 -17.55 -11.67
N ARG A 117 1.77 -18.49 -10.85
CA ARG A 117 2.98 -18.33 -10.04
C ARG A 117 4.25 -18.62 -10.84
N ASP A 118 4.21 -19.58 -11.75
CA ASP A 118 5.37 -19.93 -12.59
C ASP A 118 5.68 -18.84 -13.62
N ILE A 119 4.66 -18.17 -14.17
CA ILE A 119 4.86 -16.99 -15.04
C ILE A 119 5.57 -15.85 -14.29
N THR A 120 5.30 -15.67 -12.99
CA THR A 120 5.95 -14.62 -12.18
C THR A 120 7.35 -15.01 -11.71
N SER A 121 7.69 -16.30 -11.72
CA SER A 121 9.02 -16.80 -11.30
C SER A 121 9.99 -17.00 -12.47
N GLY A 122 9.48 -17.11 -13.71
CA GLY A 122 10.26 -17.42 -14.91
C GLY A 122 10.93 -16.23 -15.61
N GLU A 123 10.63 -14.98 -15.26
CA GLU A 123 11.23 -13.79 -15.91
C GLU A 123 12.57 -13.33 -15.27
N THR A 124 13.09 -14.03 -14.26
CA THR A 124 14.37 -13.67 -13.59
C THR A 124 15.59 -14.40 -14.17
N VAL A 125 15.46 -15.18 -15.23
CA VAL A 125 16.63 -15.74 -15.93
C VAL A 125 16.64 -15.21 -17.34
N LEU A 126 17.45 -14.19 -17.61
CA LEU A 126 18.21 -14.04 -18.85
C LEU A 126 19.25 -12.89 -18.74
N ARG A 127 20.51 -13.32 -18.62
CA ARG A 127 21.80 -12.68 -18.99
C ARG A 127 22.23 -11.36 -18.38
#